data_AF-A0A1I0BQW4-F1
#
_entry.id   AF-A0A1I0BQW4-F1
#
_cell.length_a   1.000
_cell.length_b   1.000
_cell.length_c   1.000
_cell.angle_alpha   90.00
_cell.angle_beta   90.00
_cell.angle_gamma   90.00
#
_symmetry.space_group_name_H-M   'P 1'
#
loop_
_entity.id
_entity.type
_entity.pdbx_description
1 polymer ?
#
loop_
_entity_poly.entity_id
_entity_poly.type
_entity_poly.pdbx_seq_one_letter_code
_entity_poly.pdbx_strand_id
1 'polypeptide(L)'
;MISVKMLKPYYIKSTDDYVRIILAYQYFAVVINKKVYQFIPVEAKEIRVNRRTRKVENVGARFAFQKGKDIVYMTMSELLSLPDFLFQLHTIAKPYYDPLEEDSKVNENENAIILDELEQMNIKRLIDKALDDRDEEAFHSLVKLL
;
A
#
# COMPACT_ATOMS: atom_id res chain seq x y z
N MET A 1 0.72 15.05 -1.54
CA MET A 1 0.11 13.81 -1.01
C MET A 1 -0.12 12.86 -2.17
N ILE A 2 0.35 11.62 -2.03
CA ILE A 2 0.18 10.53 -3.00
C ILE A 2 -0.77 9.51 -2.37
N SER A 3 -1.75 9.03 -3.13
CA SER A 3 -2.67 7.98 -2.68
C SER A 3 -3.10 7.07 -3.83
N VAL A 4 -3.64 5.89 -3.51
CA VAL A 4 -4.18 4.98 -4.53
C VAL A 4 -5.67 5.19 -4.66
N LYS A 5 -6.12 5.50 -5.88
CA LYS A 5 -7.54 5.69 -6.16
C LYS A 5 -8.26 4.37 -6.41
N MET A 6 -7.61 3.45 -7.12
CA MET A 6 -8.20 2.18 -7.54
C MET A 6 -7.09 1.22 -7.93
N LEU A 7 -7.15 -0.02 -7.45
CA LEU A 7 -6.39 -1.16 -7.91
C LEU A 7 -7.38 -2.29 -8.21
N LYS A 8 -7.61 -2.57 -9.48
CA LYS A 8 -8.43 -3.68 -9.94
C LYS A 8 -7.57 -4.62 -10.78
N PRO A 9 -7.49 -5.91 -10.47
CA PRO A 9 -6.79 -6.85 -11.34
C PRO A 9 -7.52 -6.97 -12.67
N TYR A 10 -6.76 -7.07 -13.76
CA TYR A 10 -7.32 -7.52 -15.04
C TYR A 10 -7.55 -9.04 -14.99
N TYR A 11 -6.58 -9.76 -14.45
CA TYR A 11 -6.64 -11.20 -14.27
C TYR A 11 -5.82 -11.59 -13.03
N ILE A 12 -6.24 -12.64 -12.33
CA ILE A 12 -5.49 -13.21 -11.22
C ILE A 12 -5.20 -14.67 -11.56
N LYS A 13 -3.93 -15.06 -11.46
CA LYS A 13 -3.48 -16.43 -11.61
C LYS A 13 -2.88 -16.92 -10.32
N SER A 14 -3.50 -17.90 -9.68
CA SER A 14 -2.87 -18.66 -8.60
C SER A 14 -2.03 -19.80 -9.18
N THR A 15 -0.85 -19.98 -8.62
CA THR A 15 0.04 -21.13 -8.80
C THR A 15 0.34 -21.72 -7.43
N ASP A 16 1.06 -22.83 -7.34
CA ASP A 16 1.33 -23.45 -6.04
C ASP A 16 2.02 -22.49 -5.06
N ASP A 17 2.99 -21.70 -5.53
CA ASP A 17 3.78 -20.81 -4.66
C ASP A 17 3.32 -19.34 -4.68
N TYR A 18 2.68 -18.90 -5.78
CA TYR A 18 2.44 -17.47 -6.01
C TYR A 18 1.02 -17.15 -6.46
N VAL A 19 0.50 -16.03 -5.97
CA VAL A 19 -0.61 -15.27 -6.56
C VAL A 19 -0.02 -14.24 -7.49
N ARG A 20 -0.32 -14.35 -8.78
CA ARG A 20 0.05 -13.35 -9.79
C ARG A 20 -1.16 -12.50 -10.09
N ILE A 21 -1.05 -11.21 -9.80
CA ILE A 21 -2.06 -10.20 -10.08
C ILE A 21 -1.62 -9.47 -11.34
N ILE A 22 -2.30 -9.71 -12.46
CA ILE A 22 -2.01 -9.11 -13.76
C ILE A 22 -2.80 -7.81 -13.88
N LEU A 23 -2.12 -6.75 -14.31
CA LEU A 23 -2.69 -5.41 -14.49
C LEU A 23 -2.82 -5.07 -15.98
N ALA A 24 -3.88 -4.33 -16.31
CA ALA A 24 -4.11 -3.79 -17.66
C ALA A 24 -4.28 -2.26 -17.62
N TYR A 25 -4.24 -1.63 -18.78
CA TYR A 25 -4.38 -0.18 -18.93
C TYR A 25 -5.63 0.35 -18.20
N GLN A 26 -5.46 1.39 -17.36
CA GLN A 26 -6.52 2.03 -16.53
C GLN A 26 -7.13 1.20 -15.40
N TYR A 27 -6.65 -0.01 -15.15
CA TYR A 27 -7.13 -0.84 -14.04
C TYR A 27 -6.46 -0.49 -12.70
N PHE A 28 -5.46 0.38 -12.73
CA PHE A 28 -4.75 0.87 -11.58
C PHE A 28 -4.54 2.38 -11.73
N ALA A 29 -4.86 3.15 -10.68
CA ALA A 29 -4.75 4.60 -10.71
C ALA A 29 -4.22 5.14 -9.38
N VAL A 30 -3.29 6.09 -9.49
CA VAL A 30 -2.73 6.84 -8.36
C VAL A 30 -3.13 8.30 -8.45
N VAL A 31 -3.25 8.96 -7.30
CA VAL A 31 -3.51 10.39 -7.19
C VAL A 31 -2.23 11.04 -6.69
N ILE A 32 -1.64 11.90 -7.51
CA ILE A 32 -0.44 12.66 -7.17
C ILE A 32 -0.81 14.13 -7.26
N ASN A 33 -0.67 14.88 -6.16
CA ASN A 33 -0.97 16.32 -6.12
C ASN A 33 -2.37 16.67 -6.67
N LYS A 34 -3.40 15.94 -6.22
CA LYS A 34 -4.80 16.05 -6.66
C LYS A 34 -5.06 15.73 -8.14
N LYS A 35 -4.08 15.17 -8.85
CA LYS A 35 -4.17 14.75 -10.25
C LYS A 35 -4.19 13.23 -10.32
N VAL A 36 -5.12 12.67 -11.10
CA VAL A 36 -5.20 11.22 -11.33
C VAL A 36 -4.24 10.83 -12.45
N TYR A 37 -3.41 9.83 -12.18
CA TYR A 37 -2.55 9.19 -13.16
C TYR A 37 -2.99 7.74 -13.33
N GLN A 38 -3.13 7.30 -14.58
CA GLN A 38 -3.64 5.98 -14.95
C GLN A 38 -2.48 5.06 -15.30
N PHE A 39 -2.51 3.82 -14.82
CA PHE A 39 -1.49 2.83 -15.13
C PHE A 39 -1.43 2.54 -16.63
N ILE A 40 -0.20 2.45 -17.14
CA ILE A 40 0.13 2.04 -18.50
C ILE A 40 1.07 0.82 -18.47
N PRO A 41 0.77 -0.25 -19.21
CA PRO A 41 1.56 -1.50 -19.19
C PRO A 41 2.80 -1.40 -20.08
N VAL A 42 3.70 -0.45 -19.79
CA VAL A 42 4.97 -0.27 -20.53
C VAL A 42 6.15 -0.98 -19.87
N GLU A 43 6.17 -1.05 -18.53
CA GLU A 43 7.19 -1.80 -17.77
C GLU A 43 6.57 -3.03 -17.09
N ALA A 44 6.51 -3.08 -15.76
CA ALA A 44 5.91 -4.19 -15.04
C ALA A 44 4.39 -4.22 -15.26
N LYS A 45 3.86 -5.43 -15.44
CA LYS A 45 2.43 -5.69 -15.68
C LYS A 45 1.83 -6.66 -14.67
N GLU A 46 2.61 -7.10 -13.71
CA GLU A 46 2.18 -8.07 -12.72
C GLU A 46 2.75 -7.76 -11.33
N ILE A 47 1.98 -8.14 -10.32
CA ILE A 47 2.37 -8.17 -8.92
C ILE A 47 2.41 -9.63 -8.50
N ARG A 48 3.52 -10.07 -7.92
CA ARG A 48 3.70 -11.45 -7.44
C ARG A 48 3.69 -11.46 -5.92
N VAL A 49 2.70 -12.12 -5.35
CA VAL A 49 2.58 -12.33 -3.92
C VAL A 49 2.82 -13.79 -3.61
N ASN A 50 3.71 -14.08 -2.68
CA ASN A 50 3.96 -15.42 -2.20
C ASN A 50 2.77 -15.91 -1.36
N ARG A 51 2.24 -17.09 -1.66
CA ARG A 51 1.02 -17.62 -1.02
C ARG A 51 1.25 -18.03 0.43
N ARG A 52 2.48 -18.43 0.76
CA ARG A 52 2.87 -18.88 2.10
C ARG A 52 3.28 -17.72 2.99
N THR A 53 4.15 -16.84 2.49
CA THR A 53 4.68 -15.72 3.28
C THR A 53 3.82 -14.46 3.21
N ARG A 54 2.85 -14.41 2.27
CA ARG A 54 2.01 -13.24 1.96
C ARG A 54 2.79 -11.99 1.55
N LYS A 55 4.09 -12.12 1.26
CA LYS A 55 4.97 -11.01 0.87
C LYS A 55 5.00 -10.83 -0.64
N VAL A 56 5.18 -9.58 -1.08
CA VAL A 56 5.43 -9.25 -2.48
C VAL A 56 6.88 -9.61 -2.83
N GLU A 57 7.07 -10.39 -3.88
CA GLU A 57 8.39 -10.88 -4.30
C GLU A 57 9.08 -9.89 -5.24
N ASN A 58 8.31 -9.23 -6.11
CA ASN A 58 8.84 -8.32 -7.12
C ASN A 58 8.91 -6.87 -6.63
N VAL A 59 9.53 -6.66 -5.47
CA VAL A 59 9.67 -5.34 -4.80
C VAL A 59 10.45 -4.32 -5.66
N GLY A 60 11.35 -4.79 -6.54
CA GLY A 60 12.07 -3.94 -7.49
C GLY A 60 11.30 -3.59 -8.76
N ALA A 61 10.08 -4.10 -8.96
CA ALA A 61 9.30 -3.86 -10.17
C ALA A 61 8.86 -2.39 -10.27
N ARG A 62 8.88 -1.83 -11.48
CA ARG A 62 8.48 -0.44 -11.75
C ARG A 62 7.20 -0.39 -12.57
N PHE A 63 6.29 0.47 -12.15
CA PHE A 63 4.99 0.70 -12.74
C PHE A 63 4.92 2.13 -13.25
N ALA A 64 4.41 2.30 -14.46
CA ALA A 64 4.28 3.60 -15.09
C ALA A 64 2.83 4.06 -15.04
N PHE A 65 2.64 5.34 -14.74
CA PHE A 65 1.34 5.99 -14.66
C PHE A 65 1.33 7.26 -15.50
N GLN A 66 0.31 7.43 -16.32
CA GLN A 66 0.20 8.50 -17.29
C GLN A 66 -0.96 9.44 -16.97
N LYS A 67 -0.72 10.74 -17.18
CA LYS A 67 -1.76 11.76 -17.27
C LYS A 67 -1.48 12.67 -18.48
N GLY A 68 -2.21 12.45 -19.58
CA GLY A 68 -1.96 13.18 -20.83
C GLY A 68 -0.56 12.87 -21.36
N LYS A 69 0.33 13.87 -21.42
CA LYS A 69 1.73 13.69 -21.86
C LYS A 69 2.70 13.37 -20.71
N ASP A 70 2.26 13.51 -19.46
CA ASP A 70 3.09 13.32 -18.27
C ASP A 70 3.08 11.85 -17.85
N ILE A 71 4.26 11.29 -17.57
CA ILE A 71 4.45 9.89 -17.16
C ILE A 71 5.29 9.88 -15.88
N VAL A 72 4.75 9.23 -14.85
CA VAL A 72 5.41 9.02 -13.56
C VAL A 72 5.70 7.53 -13.39
N TYR A 73 6.89 7.22 -12.91
CA TYR A 73 7.28 5.85 -12.58
C TYR A 73 7.30 5.69 -11.07
N MET A 74 6.72 4.61 -10.57
CA MET A 74 6.80 4.23 -9.17
C MET A 74 7.25 2.77 -9.06
N THR A 75 8.15 2.52 -8.15
CA THR A 75 8.58 1.17 -7.75
C THR A 75 7.51 0.50 -6.89
N MET A 76 7.52 -0.82 -6.84
CA MET A 76 6.67 -1.58 -5.93
C MET A 76 6.94 -1.20 -4.47
N SER A 77 8.19 -0.95 -4.08
CA SER A 77 8.53 -0.42 -2.75
C SER A 77 7.78 0.87 -2.42
N GLU A 78 7.77 1.83 -3.35
CA GLU A 78 7.05 3.10 -3.16
C GLU A 78 5.53 2.86 -3.09
N LEU A 79 4.99 1.97 -3.93
CA LEU A 79 3.56 1.63 -3.87
C LEU A 79 3.20 0.93 -2.56
N LEU A 80 4.03 0.03 -2.04
CA LEU A 80 3.82 -0.66 -0.77
C LEU A 80 3.84 0.29 0.44
N SER A 81 4.55 1.42 0.33
CA SER A 81 4.51 2.47 1.35
C SER A 81 3.19 3.25 1.40
N LEU A 82 2.28 3.03 0.44
CA LEU A 82 0.96 3.66 0.41
C LEU A 82 -0.06 2.73 1.12
N PRO A 83 -0.68 3.18 2.23
CA PRO A 83 -1.64 2.34 2.98
C PRO A 83 -2.81 1.85 2.12
N ASP A 84 -3.37 2.73 1.28
CA ASP A 84 -4.47 2.38 0.37
C ASP A 84 -4.10 1.28 -0.62
N PHE A 85 -2.85 1.26 -1.07
CA PHE A 85 -2.35 0.23 -1.98
C PHE A 85 -2.23 -1.10 -1.27
N LEU A 86 -1.60 -1.10 -0.09
CA LEU A 86 -1.37 -2.28 0.72
C LEU A 86 -2.72 -2.95 1.05
N PHE A 87 -3.68 -2.17 1.55
CA PHE A 87 -5.02 -2.66 1.86
C PHE A 87 -5.72 -3.30 0.65
N GLN A 88 -5.70 -2.63 -0.51
CA GLN A 88 -6.32 -3.16 -1.73
C GLN A 88 -5.61 -4.42 -2.22
N LEU A 89 -4.27 -4.45 -2.21
CA LEU A 89 -3.48 -5.60 -2.63
C LEU A 89 -3.76 -6.82 -1.76
N HIS A 90 -3.77 -6.66 -0.44
CA HIS A 90 -4.09 -7.74 0.49
C HIS A 90 -5.54 -8.21 0.30
N THR A 91 -6.50 -7.31 0.15
CA THR A 91 -7.91 -7.66 -0.11
C THR A 91 -8.06 -8.51 -1.37
N ILE A 92 -7.33 -8.17 -2.43
CA ILE A 92 -7.31 -8.92 -3.70
C ILE A 92 -6.65 -10.29 -3.53
N ALA A 93 -5.54 -10.37 -2.81
CA ALA A 93 -4.73 -11.58 -2.71
C ALA A 93 -5.24 -12.57 -1.64
N LYS A 94 -5.94 -12.08 -0.61
CA LYS A 94 -6.44 -12.87 0.54
C LYS A 94 -7.20 -14.15 0.15
N PRO A 95 -8.11 -14.15 -0.83
CA PRO A 95 -8.84 -15.37 -1.22
C PRO A 95 -7.96 -16.47 -1.81
N TYR A 96 -6.71 -16.16 -2.16
CA TYR A 96 -5.79 -17.06 -2.83
C TYR A 96 -4.65 -17.55 -1.93
N TYR A 97 -4.59 -17.10 -0.68
CA TYR A 97 -3.63 -17.62 0.29
C TYR A 97 -4.01 -19.04 0.70
N ASP A 98 -3.00 -19.85 1.01
CA ASP A 98 -3.27 -21.15 1.60
C ASP A 98 -3.94 -20.93 2.97
N PRO A 99 -5.00 -21.68 3.31
CA PRO A 99 -5.56 -21.65 4.65
C PRO A 99 -4.44 -22.08 5.61
N LEU A 100 -3.91 -21.13 6.37
CA LEU A 100 -2.94 -21.43 7.41
C LEU A 100 -3.71 -22.12 8.54
N GLU A 101 -3.19 -23.25 9.04
CA GLU A 101 -3.64 -23.86 10.30
C GLU A 101 -3.44 -22.92 11.52
N GLU A 102 -2.87 -21.72 11.32
CA GLU A 102 -2.58 -20.71 12.33
C GLU A 102 -3.23 -19.33 12.03
N ASP A 103 -4.54 -19.29 11.75
CA ASP A 103 -5.27 -18.02 11.57
C ASP A 103 -5.24 -17.08 12.81
N SER A 104 -4.69 -17.54 13.95
CA SER A 104 -4.50 -16.74 15.16
C SER A 104 -3.21 -15.92 15.19
N LYS A 105 -2.10 -16.38 14.58
CA LYS A 105 -0.78 -15.71 14.73
C LYS A 105 -0.48 -14.67 13.66
N VAL A 106 -1.01 -14.83 12.44
CA VAL A 106 -0.77 -13.85 11.36
C VAL A 106 -1.63 -12.60 11.51
N ASN A 107 -2.83 -12.73 12.10
CA ASN A 107 -3.66 -11.58 12.48
C ASN A 107 -2.96 -10.68 13.52
N GLU A 108 -2.16 -11.22 14.44
CA GLU A 108 -1.45 -10.40 15.44
C GLU A 108 -0.39 -9.50 14.79
N ASN A 109 0.41 -10.03 13.85
CA ASN A 109 1.43 -9.21 13.19
C ASN A 109 0.84 -8.21 12.18
N GLU A 110 -0.18 -8.60 11.41
CA GLU A 110 -0.83 -7.69 10.45
C GLU A 110 -1.59 -6.57 11.18
N ASN A 111 -2.32 -6.89 12.25
CA ASN A 111 -2.95 -5.87 13.09
C ASN A 111 -1.91 -5.03 13.80
N ALA A 112 -0.81 -5.60 14.32
CA ALA A 112 0.23 -4.83 15.01
C ALA A 112 0.91 -3.80 14.11
N ILE A 113 1.21 -4.15 12.86
CA ILE A 113 1.80 -3.20 11.88
C ILE A 113 0.80 -2.09 11.55
N ILE A 114 -0.46 -2.45 11.29
CA ILE A 114 -1.52 -1.45 11.03
C ILE A 114 -1.76 -0.57 12.26
N LEU A 115 -1.72 -1.14 13.47
CA LEU A 115 -1.91 -0.41 14.73
C LEU A 115 -0.77 0.60 14.93
N ASP A 116 0.47 0.16 14.75
CA ASP A 116 1.67 1.00 14.91
C ASP A 116 1.65 2.18 13.92
N GLU A 117 1.29 1.93 12.66
CA GLU A 117 1.14 3.00 11.66
C GLU A 117 0.00 3.97 12.00
N LEU A 118 -1.14 3.47 12.50
CA LEU A 118 -2.27 4.29 12.93
C LEU A 118 -1.94 5.12 14.18
N GLU A 119 -1.18 4.56 15.13
CA GLU A 119 -0.69 5.27 16.31
C GLU A 119 0.26 6.39 15.91
N GLN A 120 1.21 6.12 15.01
CA GLN A 120 2.12 7.13 14.45
C GLN A 120 1.37 8.27 13.74
N MET A 121 0.33 7.95 12.97
CA MET A 121 -0.53 8.95 12.34
C MET A 121 -1.31 9.77 13.37
N ASN A 122 -1.81 9.13 14.43
CA ASN A 122 -2.54 9.81 15.49
C ASN A 122 -1.65 10.74 16.31
N ILE A 123 -0.41 10.31 16.62
CA ILE A 123 0.60 11.15 17.31
C ILE A 123 0.88 12.41 16.49
N LYS A 124 1.14 12.27 15.18
CA LYS A 124 1.36 13.43 14.29
C LYS A 124 0.18 14.40 14.30
N ARG A 125 -1.05 13.88 14.22
CA ARG A 125 -2.27 14.71 14.30
C ARG A 125 -2.42 15.42 15.65
N LEU A 126 -2.04 14.76 16.75
CA LEU A 126 -2.08 15.36 18.08
C LEU A 126 -1.01 16.45 18.25
N ILE A 127 0.16 16.27 17.65
CA ILE A 127 1.23 17.29 17.59
C ILE A 127 0.74 18.52 16.84
N ASP A 128 0.13 18.34 15.65
CA ASP A 128 -0.44 19.45 14.88
C ASP A 128 -1.52 20.19 15.70
N LYS A 129 -2.37 19.45 16.41
CA LYS A 129 -3.39 20.04 17.29
C LYS A 129 -2.77 20.80 18.47
N ALA A 130 -1.73 20.28 19.10
CA ALA A 130 -1.05 20.95 20.20
C ALA A 130 -0.41 22.27 19.74
N LEU A 131 0.12 22.32 18.51
CA LEU A 131 0.62 23.56 17.91
C LEU A 131 -0.50 24.57 17.67
N ASP A 132 -1.65 24.13 17.16
CA ASP A 132 -2.82 24.99 16.92
C ASP A 132 -3.36 25.59 18.24
N ASP A 133 -3.44 24.76 19.29
CA ASP A 133 -3.91 25.14 20.61
C ASP A 133 -2.85 25.88 21.47
N ARG A 134 -1.61 26.03 20.94
CA ARG A 134 -0.42 26.57 21.63
C ARG A 134 -0.09 25.86 22.95
N ASP A 135 -0.35 24.58 23.01
CA ASP A 135 -0.03 23.73 24.16
C ASP A 135 1.40 23.18 24.04
N GLU A 136 2.36 23.97 24.53
CA GLU A 136 3.79 23.64 24.46
C GLU A 136 4.15 22.37 25.25
N GLU A 137 3.45 22.10 26.36
CA GLU A 137 3.71 20.95 27.21
C GLU A 137 3.27 19.64 26.51
N ALA A 138 2.07 19.65 25.92
CA ALA A 138 1.58 18.52 25.12
C ALA A 138 2.46 18.29 23.89
N PHE A 139 2.88 19.36 23.20
CA PHE A 139 3.76 19.27 22.04
C PHE A 139 5.09 18.58 22.37
N HIS A 140 5.80 19.06 23.40
CA HIS A 140 7.09 18.49 23.81
C HIS A 140 6.98 17.04 24.30
N SER A 141 5.83 16.65 24.85
CA SER A 141 5.58 15.28 25.29
C SER A 141 5.32 14.34 24.11
N LEU A 142 4.52 14.77 23.13
CA LEU A 142 4.17 13.97 21.96
C LEU A 142 5.33 13.83 20.97
N VAL A 143 6.18 14.85 20.82
CA VAL A 143 7.37 14.78 19.93
C VAL A 143 8.39 13.74 20.41
N LYS A 144 8.44 13.40 21.71
CA LYS A 144 9.32 12.35 22.24
C LYS A 144 8.85 10.93 21.91
N LEU A 145 7.62 10.78 21.43
CA LEU A 145 7.01 9.49 21.05
C LEU A 145 7.14 9.19 19.55
N LEU A 146 7.75 10.10 18.79
CA LEU A 146 8.23 9.90 17.42
C LEU A 146 9.64 9.30 17.44
#